data_AF-A0A929PCD8-F1
#
_entry.id   AF-A0A929PCD8-F1
#
_cell.length_a   1.000
_cell.length_b   1.000
_cell.length_c   1.000
_cell.angle_alpha   90.00
_cell.angle_beta   90.00
_cell.angle_gamma   90.00
#
_symmetry.space_group_name_H-M   'P 1'
#
loop_
_entity.id
_entity.type
_entity.pdbx_description
1 polymer ?
#
loop_
_entity_poly.entity_id
_entity_poly.type
_entity_poly.pdbx_seq_one_letter_code
_entity_poly.pdbx_strand_id
1 'polypeptide(L)' 'MKDIDSIEVAMSIQEVAQYFGVSVRTIRIWMGRDDTFPRPFKKFGTLRFRKSEVEEYWEENPKDK' A
#
# COMPACT_ATOMS: atom_id res chain seq x y z
N MET A 1 -22.44 3.48 19.37
CA MET A 1 -22.61 3.65 17.91
C MET A 1 -21.27 3.36 17.25
N LYS A 2 -21.14 2.20 16.60
CA LYS A 2 -19.99 1.84 15.76
C LYS A 2 -20.57 1.52 14.38
N ASP A 3 -21.15 2.54 13.78
CA ASP A 3 -21.57 2.56 12.40
C ASP A 3 -20.62 3.58 11.78
N ILE A 4 -19.67 3.19 10.94
CA ILE A 4 -19.88 2.76 9.57
C ILE A 4 -18.78 1.75 9.26
N ASP A 5 -19.18 0.65 8.63
CA ASP A 5 -18.35 -0.22 7.80
C ASP A 5 -17.35 0.63 7.00
N SER A 6 -16.21 0.92 7.60
CA SER A 6 -15.14 1.68 6.98
C SER A 6 -14.62 0.71 5.96
N ILE A 7 -15.15 0.81 4.73
CA ILE A 7 -14.70 0.06 3.58
C ILE A 7 -13.19 0.24 3.58
N GLU A 8 -12.44 -0.75 4.09
CA GLU A 8 -10.99 -0.71 4.06
C GLU A 8 -10.62 -0.64 2.58
N VAL A 9 -10.28 0.58 2.14
CA VAL A 9 -9.98 0.87 0.74
C VAL A 9 -8.71 0.08 0.44
N ALA A 10 -8.85 -0.91 -0.43
CA ALA A 10 -7.83 -1.90 -0.69
C ALA A 10 -7.26 -1.67 -2.09
N MET A 11 -5.97 -1.30 -2.16
CA MET A 11 -5.28 -1.01 -3.41
C MET A 11 -4.59 -2.26 -3.97
N SER A 12 -4.63 -2.44 -5.28
CA SER A 12 -3.76 -3.36 -6.01
C SER A 12 -2.32 -2.85 -6.03
N ILE A 13 -1.37 -3.73 -6.35
CA ILE A 13 0.03 -3.31 -6.51
C ILE A 13 0.22 -2.27 -7.63
N GLN A 14 -0.65 -2.28 -8.66
CA GLN A 14 -0.66 -1.28 -9.72
C GLN A 14 -1.09 0.08 -9.21
N GLU A 15 -2.16 0.14 -8.42
CA GLU A 15 -2.64 1.39 -7.80
C GLU A 15 -1.59 1.96 -6.84
N VAL A 16 -0.91 1.10 -6.07
CA VAL A 16 0.18 1.52 -5.18
C VAL A 16 1.36 2.09 -5.98
N ALA A 17 1.75 1.41 -7.06
CA ALA A 17 2.81 1.91 -7.93
C ALA A 17 2.45 3.27 -8.56
N GLN A 18 1.21 3.42 -9.02
CA GLN A 18 0.71 4.68 -9.55
C GLN A 18 0.67 5.79 -8.48
N TYR A 19 0.24 5.47 -7.26
CA TYR A 19 0.20 6.41 -6.15
C TYR A 19 1.59 7.01 -5.84
N PHE A 20 2.61 6.15 -5.81
CA PHE A 20 4.00 6.56 -5.60
C PHE A 20 4.69 7.11 -6.85
N GLY A 21 4.06 7.05 -8.03
CA GLY A 21 4.70 7.45 -9.28
C GLY A 21 5.86 6.55 -9.73
N VAL A 22 5.88 5.29 -9.30
CA VAL A 22 6.96 4.33 -9.59
C VAL A 22 6.46 3.10 -10.36
N SER A 23 7.38 2.21 -10.73
CA SER A 23 7.03 0.93 -11.36
C SER A 23 6.56 -0.11 -10.34
N VAL A 24 5.72 -1.07 -10.77
CA VAL A 24 5.36 -2.25 -9.97
C VAL A 24 6.60 -3.04 -9.52
N ARG A 25 7.67 -3.06 -10.34
CA ARG A 25 8.93 -3.70 -9.98
C ARG A 25 9.58 -3.02 -8.76
N THR A 26 9.53 -1.69 -8.69
CA THR A 26 10.01 -0.92 -7.55
C THR A 26 9.26 -1.31 -6.28
N ILE A 27 7.92 -1.39 -6.34
CA ILE A 27 7.11 -1.83 -5.21
C ILE A 27 7.51 -3.23 -4.72
N ARG A 28 7.72 -4.19 -5.64
CA ARG A 28 8.18 -5.54 -5.27
C ARG A 28 9.56 -5.54 -4.60
N ILE A 29 10.45 -4.62 -4.99
CA ILE A 29 11.75 -4.46 -4.35
C ILE A 29 11.57 -3.93 -2.93
N TRP A 30 10.76 -2.89 -2.72
CA TRP A 30 10.46 -2.36 -1.39
C TRP A 30 9.84 -3.42 -0.48
N MET A 31 8.84 -4.17 -0.95
CA MET A 31 8.26 -5.30 -0.20
C MET A 31 9.28 -6.34 0.29
N GLY A 32 10.41 -6.50 -0.43
CA GLY A 32 11.44 -7.47 -0.10
C GLY A 32 12.67 -6.89 0.60
N ARG A 33 12.82 -5.57 0.68
CA ARG A 33 14.03 -4.90 1.20
C ARG A 33 13.75 -3.88 2.29
N ASP A 34 12.53 -3.38 2.36
CA ASP A 34 12.07 -2.42 3.35
C ASP A 34 11.05 -3.10 4.25
N ASP A 35 11.45 -3.31 5.51
CA ASP A 35 10.61 -3.96 6.51
C ASP A 35 9.47 -3.07 7.00
N THR A 36 9.56 -1.76 6.77
CA THR A 36 8.52 -0.78 7.10
C THR A 36 7.50 -0.60 5.97
N PHE A 37 7.79 -1.12 4.78
CA PHE A 37 6.85 -1.04 3.66
C PHE A 37 5.58 -1.85 3.95
N PRO A 38 4.38 -1.33 3.62
CA PRO A 38 3.10 -1.99 3.88
C PRO A 38 3.05 -3.42 3.34
N ARG A 39 2.59 -4.35 4.17
CA ARG A 39 2.47 -5.77 3.78
C ARG A 39 1.11 -6.00 3.11
N PRO A 40 1.07 -6.65 1.94
CA PRO A 40 -0.21 -6.94 1.31
C PRO A 40 -0.93 -8.08 2.03
N PHE A 41 -2.26 -8.07 1.93
CA PHE A 41 -3.15 -9.14 2.37
C PHE A 41 -3.92 -9.72 1.18
N LYS A 42 -4.44 -10.95 1.32
CA LYS A 42 -5.28 -11.56 0.29
C LYS A 42 -6.72 -11.06 0.41
N LYS A 43 -7.28 -10.51 -0.66
CA LYS A 43 -8.71 -10.17 -0.79
C LYS A 43 -9.23 -10.71 -2.12
N PHE A 44 -10.25 -11.59 -2.05
CA PHE A 44 -10.81 -12.27 -3.23
C PHE A 44 -9.74 -12.92 -4.14
N GLY A 45 -8.77 -13.63 -3.54
CA GLY A 45 -7.71 -14.32 -4.28
C GLY A 45 -6.59 -13.43 -4.82
N THR A 46 -6.71 -12.10 -4.71
CA THR A 46 -5.70 -11.15 -5.18
C THR A 46 -5.01 -10.45 -4.00
N LEU A 47 -3.71 -10.17 -4.13
CA LEU A 47 -2.99 -9.36 -3.14
C LEU A 47 -3.45 -7.90 -3.20
N ARG A 48 -3.71 -7.33 -2.03
CA ARG A 48 -4.13 -5.94 -1.84
C ARG A 48 -3.38 -5.30 -0.69
N PHE A 49 -3.26 -3.97 -0.73
CA PHE A 49 -2.68 -3.14 0.31
C PHE A 49 -3.78 -2.33 0.96
N ARG A 50 -3.69 -2.10 2.27
CA ARG A 50 -4.58 -1.12 2.90
C ARG A 50 -4.13 0.27 2.50
N LYS A 51 -5.06 1.07 2.00
CA LYS A 51 -4.76 2.43 1.58
C LYS A 51 -4.16 3.26 2.72
N SER A 52 -4.68 3.14 3.94
CA SER A 52 -4.17 3.87 5.11
C SER A 52 -2.71 3.56 5.41
N GLU A 53 -2.29 2.29 5.34
CA GLU A 53 -0.89 1.90 5.59
C GLU A 53 0.03 2.44 4.47
N VAL A 54 -0.46 2.49 3.22
CA VAL A 54 0.27 3.08 2.08
C VAL A 54 0.45 4.58 2.25
N GLU A 55 -0.59 5.29 2.70
CA GLU A 55 -0.55 6.73 2.97
C GLU A 55 0.37 7.04 4.17
N GLU A 56 0.27 6.29 5.26
CA GLU A 56 1.13 6.42 6.44
C GLU A 56 2.61 6.25 6.08
N TYR A 57 2.94 5.19 5.33
CA TYR A 57 4.31 4.97 4.85
C TYR A 57 4.84 6.14 4.00
N TRP A 58 3.98 6.75 3.17
CA TRP A 58 4.36 7.88 2.33
C TRP A 58 4.67 9.14 3.14
N GLU A 59 3.88 9.40 4.19
CA GLU A 59 4.07 10.55 5.06
C GLU A 59 5.34 10.42 5.91
N GLU A 60 5.65 9.21 6.38
CA GLU A 60 6.85 8.93 7.19
C GLU A 60 8.15 8.90 6.39
N ASN A 61 8.07 8.69 5.07
CA ASN A 61 9.23 8.61 4.18
C ASN A 61 9.24 9.72 3.12
N PRO A 62 9.41 11.00 3.49
CA PRO A 62 9.44 12.11 2.54
C PRO A 62 10.72 12.14 1.67
N LYS A 63 11.62 11.16 1.79
CA LYS A 63 12.96 11.17 1.16
C LYS A 63 12.95 11.05 -0.36
N ASP A 64 11.83 10.65 -0.95
CA ASP A 64 11.65 10.50 -2.41
C ASP A 64 10.68 11.54 -3.02
N LYS A 65 10.42 12.67 -2.33
CA LYS A 65 9.66 13.80 -2.89
C LYS A 65 10.41 14.55 -3.99
#